data_AF-A0A381KNG1-F1
#
_entry.id   AF-A0A381KNG1-F1
#
_cell.length_a   1.000
_cell.length_b   1.000
_cell.length_c   1.000
_cell.angle_alpha   90.00
_cell.angle_beta   90.00
_cell.angle_gamma   90.00
#
_symmetry.space_group_name_H-M   'P 1'
#
loop_
_entity.id
_entity.type
_entity.pdbx_description
1 polymer ?
#
loop_
_entity_poly.entity_id
_entity_poly.type
_entity_poly.pdbx_seq_one_letter_code
_entity_poly.pdbx_strand_id
1 'polypeptide(L)'
;MVQVILVFYGDIAIKDNLIAKIDSKINSNINKEIDCCGKVMTPGFIDPHVHEEIVAILDGKFEKFLKQGVTTTINGNCGHSITPYSSEMCMNICIKMVYYLKKKKVSYR
;
A
#
# COMPACT_ATOMS: atom_id res chain seq x y z
N MET A 1 28.84 5.94 15.03
CA MET A 1 27.98 4.76 14.77
C MET A 1 27.77 4.67 13.28
N VAL A 2 28.13 3.55 12.65
CA VAL A 2 27.83 3.29 11.24
C VAL A 2 27.00 2.02 11.19
N GLN A 3 25.77 2.12 10.69
CA GLN A 3 24.93 0.96 10.41
C GLN A 3 25.30 0.44 9.01
N VAL A 4 25.82 -0.78 8.94
CA VAL A 4 26.08 -1.46 7.68
C VAL A 4 24.90 -2.37 7.41
N ILE A 5 24.11 -2.05 6.37
CA ILE A 5 23.08 -2.96 5.87
C ILE A 5 23.76 -3.88 4.85
N LEU A 6 23.84 -5.17 5.16
CA LEU A 6 24.26 -6.17 4.19
C LEU A 6 23.06 -6.51 3.31
N VAL A 7 23.17 -6.23 2.01
CA VAL A 7 22.18 -6.65 1.02
C VAL A 7 22.47 -8.10 0.66
N PHE A 8 21.49 -8.97 0.84
CA PHE A 8 21.56 -10.35 0.38
C PHE A 8 21.21 -10.41 -1.12
N TYR A 9 22.14 -10.92 -1.93
CA TYR A 9 21.89 -11.20 -3.35
C TYR A 9 21.40 -12.64 -3.49
N GLY A 10 20.20 -12.81 -4.02
CA GLY A 10 19.61 -14.12 -4.23
C GLY A 10 18.17 -14.05 -4.74
N ASP A 11 17.55 -15.21 -4.76
CA ASP A 11 16.21 -15.45 -5.27
C ASP A 11 15.20 -15.59 -4.13
N ILE A 12 13.94 -15.25 -4.42
CA ILE A 12 12.80 -15.49 -3.52
C ILE A 12 11.79 -16.35 -4.29
N ALA A 13 11.45 -17.52 -3.74
CA ALA A 13 10.40 -18.37 -4.28
C ALA A 13 9.09 -18.14 -3.52
N ILE A 14 7.99 -17.98 -4.27
CA ILE A 14 6.63 -17.83 -3.74
C ILE A 14 5.82 -19.08 -4.07
N LYS A 15 5.12 -19.63 -3.08
CA LYS A 15 4.18 -20.74 -3.25
C LYS A 15 2.96 -20.51 -2.36
N ASP A 16 1.76 -20.72 -2.90
CA ASP A 16 0.50 -20.62 -2.15
C ASP A 16 0.37 -19.28 -1.39
N ASN A 17 0.74 -18.17 -2.05
CA ASN A 17 0.77 -16.80 -1.50
C ASN A 17 1.74 -16.55 -0.32
N LEU A 18 2.69 -17.46 -0.10
CA LEU A 18 3.71 -17.35 0.95
C LEU A 18 5.12 -17.36 0.37
N ILE A 19 6.06 -16.74 1.09
CA ILE A 19 7.49 -16.90 0.81
C ILE A 19 7.88 -18.33 1.19
N ALA A 20 8.14 -19.16 0.19
CA ALA A 20 8.49 -20.57 0.37
C ALA A 20 9.99 -20.76 0.64
N LYS A 21 10.84 -19.94 0.01
CA LYS A 21 12.30 -20.01 0.17
C LYS A 21 12.95 -18.68 -0.19
N ILE A 22 14.03 -18.35 0.52
CA ILE A 22 14.98 -17.30 0.16
C ILE A 22 16.37 -17.97 0.14
N ASP A 23 17.09 -17.85 -0.96
CA ASP A 23 18.41 -18.47 -1.12
C ASP A 23 19.24 -17.73 -2.17
N SER A 24 20.56 -17.91 -2.17
CA SER A 24 21.49 -17.32 -3.14
C SER A 24 21.17 -17.71 -4.59
N LYS A 25 20.59 -18.89 -4.77
CA LYS A 25 20.07 -19.40 -6.03
C LYS A 25 19.00 -20.47 -5.77
N ILE A 26 17.86 -20.40 -6.45
CA ILE A 26 16.79 -21.39 -6.32
C ILE A 26 16.65 -22.17 -7.64
N ASN A 27 17.17 -23.40 -7.65
CA ASN A 27 16.94 -24.35 -8.75
C ASN A 27 15.72 -25.23 -8.39
N SER A 28 14.53 -24.85 -8.86
CA SER A 28 13.30 -25.62 -8.66
C SER A 28 12.49 -25.65 -9.96
N ASN A 29 11.46 -26.53 -10.04
CA ASN A 29 10.48 -26.42 -11.11
C ASN A 29 9.59 -25.21 -10.84
N ILE A 30 9.88 -24.11 -11.53
CA ILE A 30 9.20 -22.82 -11.36
C ILE A 30 8.14 -22.71 -12.47
N ASN A 31 6.89 -22.43 -12.10
CA ASN A 31 5.82 -22.19 -13.08
C ASN A 31 5.97 -20.84 -13.79
N LYS A 32 6.58 -19.86 -13.12
CA LYS A 32 6.83 -18.51 -13.61
C LYS A 32 8.05 -17.89 -12.95
N GLU A 33 9.01 -17.46 -13.75
CA GLU A 33 10.20 -16.73 -13.31
C GLU A 33 10.06 -15.24 -13.63
N ILE A 34 10.58 -14.38 -12.75
CA ILE A 34 10.59 -12.92 -12.94
C ILE A 34 12.03 -12.44 -12.69
N ASP A 35 12.67 -11.91 -13.73
CA ASP A 35 14.02 -11.34 -13.61
C ASP A 35 13.96 -9.95 -12.92
N CYS A 36 14.55 -9.88 -11.74
CA CYS A 36 14.67 -8.68 -10.93
C CYS A 36 16.11 -8.12 -10.89
N CYS A 37 16.99 -8.52 -11.82
CA CYS A 37 18.36 -8.03 -11.88
C CYS A 37 18.42 -6.49 -11.89
N GLY A 38 19.33 -5.93 -11.08
CA GLY A 38 19.48 -4.47 -10.92
C GLY A 38 18.33 -3.79 -10.18
N LYS A 39 17.39 -4.55 -9.59
CA LYS A 39 16.32 -4.05 -8.72
C LYS A 39 16.52 -4.56 -7.29
N VAL A 40 15.84 -3.92 -6.35
CA VAL A 40 15.80 -4.36 -4.96
C VAL A 40 14.43 -5.00 -4.71
N MET A 41 14.42 -6.22 -4.18
CA MET A 41 13.22 -6.81 -3.62
C MET A 41 13.12 -6.47 -2.13
N THR A 42 11.96 -5.95 -1.73
CA THR A 42 11.64 -5.63 -0.34
C THR A 42 10.31 -6.29 0.02
N PRO A 43 10.00 -6.42 1.32
CA PRO A 43 8.61 -6.53 1.73
C PRO A 43 7.81 -5.36 1.14
N GLY A 44 6.52 -5.60 0.88
CA GLY A 44 5.61 -4.52 0.53
C GLY A 44 5.53 -3.51 1.68
N PHE A 45 5.38 -2.23 1.35
CA PHE A 45 5.34 -1.19 2.37
C PHE A 45 4.02 -1.23 3.14
N ILE A 46 4.13 -0.89 4.42
CA ILE A 46 2.99 -0.69 5.32
C ILE A 46 2.87 0.80 5.54
N ASP A 47 1.75 1.38 5.14
CA ASP A 47 1.44 2.79 5.40
C ASP A 47 0.66 2.89 6.73
N PRO A 48 1.29 3.36 7.81
CA PRO A 48 0.65 3.38 9.13
C PRO A 48 -0.30 4.56 9.30
N HIS A 49 -0.28 5.55 8.40
CA HIS A 49 -1.01 6.79 8.59
C HIS A 49 -1.49 7.38 7.27
N VAL A 50 -2.66 6.92 6.86
CA VAL A 50 -3.29 7.26 5.60
C VAL A 50 -4.80 7.46 5.80
N HIS A 51 -5.39 8.19 4.86
CA HIS A 51 -6.83 8.36 4.71
C HIS A 51 -7.29 7.83 3.35
N GLU A 52 -7.41 6.51 3.25
CA GLU A 52 -7.83 5.76 2.08
C GLU A 52 -9.31 5.35 2.11
N GLU A 53 -10.08 5.79 3.13
CA GLU A 53 -11.49 5.44 3.35
C GLU A 53 -12.35 5.69 2.10
N ILE A 54 -12.10 6.82 1.42
CA ILE A 54 -12.82 7.16 0.18
C ILE A 54 -12.50 6.15 -0.93
N VAL A 55 -11.24 5.72 -1.03
CA VAL A 55 -10.83 4.73 -2.05
C VAL A 55 -11.48 3.38 -1.77
N ALA A 56 -11.55 2.98 -0.49
CA ALA A 56 -12.23 1.76 -0.05
C ALA A 56 -13.74 1.76 -0.36
N ILE A 57 -14.40 2.91 -0.22
CA ILE A 57 -15.84 3.07 -0.52
C ILE A 57 -16.13 3.11 -2.02
N LEU A 58 -15.21 3.65 -2.84
CA LEU A 58 -15.43 3.84 -4.27
C LEU A 58 -15.19 2.54 -5.07
N ASP A 59 -13.95 2.28 -5.49
CA ASP A 59 -13.62 1.15 -6.37
C ASP A 59 -12.70 0.11 -5.71
N GLY A 60 -12.15 0.41 -4.53
CA GLY A 60 -11.27 -0.47 -3.79
C GLY A 60 -9.99 -0.86 -4.52
N LYS A 61 -9.56 -0.14 -5.57
CA LYS A 61 -8.40 -0.54 -6.39
C LYS A 61 -7.05 -0.15 -5.81
N PHE A 62 -7.00 0.89 -4.96
CA PHE A 62 -5.78 1.38 -4.30
C PHE A 62 -4.58 1.60 -5.24
N GLU A 63 -4.78 1.90 -6.53
CA GLU A 63 -3.70 1.94 -7.53
C GLU A 63 -2.57 2.92 -7.18
N LYS A 64 -2.92 4.05 -6.56
CA LYS A 64 -1.92 5.07 -6.14
C LYS A 64 -0.96 4.49 -5.09
N PHE A 65 -1.48 3.71 -4.15
CA PHE A 65 -0.72 3.05 -3.09
C PHE A 65 0.17 1.94 -3.67
N LEU A 66 -0.39 1.09 -4.53
CA LEU A 66 0.34 0.01 -5.20
C LEU A 66 1.52 0.55 -6.03
N LYS A 67 1.34 1.68 -6.74
CA LYS A 67 2.43 2.33 -7.51
C LYS A 67 3.56 2.86 -6.64
N GLN A 68 3.31 3.09 -5.35
CA GLN A 68 4.32 3.50 -4.37
C GLN A 68 4.94 2.30 -3.62
N GLY A 69 4.48 1.07 -3.90
CA GLY A 69 4.93 -0.15 -3.22
C GLY A 69 4.17 -0.46 -1.93
N VAL A 70 3.11 0.28 -1.60
CA VAL A 70 2.27 0.01 -0.42
C VAL A 70 1.38 -1.20 -0.66
N THR A 71 1.43 -2.16 0.26
CA THR A 71 0.66 -3.40 0.23
C THR A 71 -0.28 -3.56 1.42
N THR A 72 -0.13 -2.72 2.44
CA THR A 72 -0.99 -2.71 3.62
C THR A 72 -1.15 -1.28 4.12
N THR A 73 -2.38 -0.90 4.46
CA THR A 73 -2.70 0.40 5.06
C THR A 73 -3.31 0.18 6.44
N ILE A 74 -3.06 1.12 7.35
CA ILE A 74 -3.75 1.21 8.63
C ILE A 74 -4.70 2.41 8.55
N ASN A 75 -5.99 2.14 8.67
CA ASN A 75 -7.06 3.13 8.58
C ASN A 75 -7.58 3.53 9.97
N GLY A 76 -8.53 4.48 10.05
CA GLY A 76 -9.09 4.93 11.32
C GLY A 76 -8.31 6.08 11.96
N ASN A 77 -7.47 6.77 11.17
CA ASN A 77 -6.57 7.81 11.66
C ASN A 77 -7.30 9.11 11.99
N CYS A 78 -6.71 9.93 12.86
CA CYS A 78 -7.16 11.31 13.13
C CYS A 78 -8.63 11.45 13.58
N GLY A 79 -9.24 10.39 14.13
CA GLY A 79 -10.65 10.39 14.50
C GLY A 79 -11.62 10.24 13.32
N HIS A 80 -11.11 9.91 12.12
CA HIS A 80 -11.89 9.56 10.95
C HIS A 80 -11.93 8.04 10.79
N SER A 81 -13.12 7.49 10.58
CA SER A 81 -13.30 6.08 10.24
C SER A 81 -14.60 5.91 9.46
N ILE A 82 -14.67 4.85 8.66
CA ILE A 82 -15.90 4.43 7.96
C ILE A 82 -16.96 3.97 8.97
N THR A 83 -16.55 3.45 10.12
CA THR A 83 -17.47 2.94 11.16
C THR A 83 -17.33 3.76 12.44
N PRO A 84 -18.40 3.98 13.23
CA PRO A 84 -19.73 3.35 13.15
C PRO A 84 -20.73 4.10 12.24
N TYR A 85 -20.29 5.12 11.52
CA TYR A 85 -21.17 5.90 10.67
C TYR A 85 -21.65 5.08 9.47
N SER A 86 -22.85 5.39 8.93
CA SER A 86 -23.28 4.76 7.68
C SER A 86 -22.41 5.24 6.52
N SER A 87 -22.24 4.42 5.48
CA SER A 87 -21.49 4.83 4.27
C SER A 87 -22.05 6.12 3.67
N GLU A 88 -23.36 6.33 3.73
CA GLU A 88 -24.01 7.59 3.32
C GLU A 88 -23.58 8.78 4.17
N MET A 89 -23.49 8.61 5.49
CA MET A 89 -23.05 9.67 6.40
C MET A 89 -21.56 9.99 6.20
N CYS A 90 -20.70 8.98 6.05
CA CYS A 90 -19.29 9.17 5.69
C CYS A 90 -19.15 9.92 4.36
N MET A 91 -19.88 9.49 3.32
CA MET A 91 -19.81 10.12 2.01
C MET A 91 -20.34 11.55 2.03
N ASN A 92 -21.41 11.83 2.80
CA ASN A 92 -21.94 13.18 3.00
C ASN A 92 -20.91 14.10 3.69
N ILE A 93 -20.15 13.61 4.68
CA ILE A 93 -19.08 14.36 5.32
C ILE A 93 -17.95 14.63 4.31
N CYS A 94 -17.50 13.63 3.57
CA CYS A 94 -16.45 13.77 2.56
C CYS A 94 -16.84 14.77 1.45
N ILE A 95 -18.07 14.67 0.91
CA ILE A 95 -18.58 15.60 -0.10
C ILE A 95 -18.66 17.02 0.46
N LYS A 96 -19.15 17.20 1.69
CA LYS A 96 -19.19 18.52 2.34
C LYS A 96 -17.79 19.09 2.55
N MET A 97 -16.80 18.28 2.93
CA MET A 97 -15.40 18.72 3.03
C MET A 97 -14.87 19.16 1.67
N VAL A 98 -15.03 18.37 0.62
CA VAL A 98 -14.58 18.72 -0.75
C VAL A 98 -15.27 19.99 -1.24
N TYR A 99 -16.58 20.13 -1.03
CA TYR A 99 -17.33 21.33 -1.37
C TYR A 99 -16.85 22.56 -0.59
N TYR A 100 -16.60 22.41 0.71
CA TYR A 100 -16.06 23.46 1.57
C TYR A 100 -14.66 23.91 1.12
N LEU A 101 -13.79 22.96 0.76
CA LEU A 101 -12.45 23.22 0.25
C LEU A 101 -12.48 23.97 -1.10
N LYS A 102 -13.39 23.56 -2.01
CA LYS A 102 -13.64 24.28 -3.28
C LYS A 102 -14.14 25.70 -3.05
N LYS A 103 -15.05 25.91 -2.10
CA LYS A 103 -15.58 27.24 -1.76
C LYS A 103 -14.51 28.17 -1.18
N LYS A 104 -13.53 27.62 -0.44
CA LYS A 104 -12.39 28.38 0.11
C LYS A 104 -11.25 28.66 -0.89
N LYS A 105 -11.36 28.26 -2.16
CA LYS A 105 -10.27 28.35 -3.17
C LYS A 105 -8.94 27.82 -2.63
N VAL A 106 -8.96 26.77 -1.81
CA VAL A 106 -7.73 26.14 -1.32
C VAL A 106 -7.12 25.39 -2.52
N SER A 107 -6.08 25.96 -3.13
CA SER A 107 -5.37 25.28 -4.22
C SER A 107 -4.47 24.21 -3.63
N TYR A 108 -4.65 22.96 -4.04
CA TYR A 108 -3.69 21.92 -3.77
C TYR A 108 -2.47 22.14 -4.67
N ARG A 109 -1.28 22.26 -4.06
CA ARG A 109 0.01 22.23 -4.76
C ARG A 109 0.48 20.79 -4.91
#